data_AF-A0A5B9E4N5-F1
#
_entry.id   AF-A0A5B9E4N5-F1
#
_cell.length_a   1.000
_cell.length_b   1.000
_cell.length_c   1.000
_cell.angle_alpha   90.00
_cell.angle_beta   90.00
_cell.angle_gamma   90.00
#
_symmetry.space_group_name_H-M   'P 1'
#
loop_
_entity.id
_entity.type
_entity.pdbx_description
1 polymer ?
#
loop_
_entity_poly.entity_id
_entity_poly.type
_entity_poly.pdbx_seq_one_letter_code
_entity_poly.pdbx_strand_id
1 'polypeptide(L)'
;MGVFRNENAAERFSRDTPQREKGSKDSGRLHQFKIEKPNFVVTGTHLSRVEIWSWPTGTGITEPTLVGKATLTTAPGKHEKWVLRIPPDLLSTEIFATVFDSTGNEIGKKSLPYQGATALYEALYGKK
;
A
#
# COMPACT_ATOMS: atom_id res chain seq x y z
N MET A 1 -27.62 -66.57 18.54
CA MET A 1 -27.53 -65.42 17.61
C MET A 1 -26.97 -64.27 18.43
N GLY A 2 -25.84 -63.63 18.18
CA GLY A 2 -24.99 -63.54 17.01
C GLY A 2 -24.43 -62.12 16.99
N VAL A 3 -23.19 -61.97 17.48
CA VAL A 3 -22.14 -60.98 17.15
C VAL A 3 -22.38 -59.45 17.17
N PHE A 4 -21.45 -58.80 17.87
CA PHE A 4 -21.02 -57.40 17.90
C PHE A 4 -20.90 -56.68 16.55
N ARG A 5 -21.09 -55.35 16.57
CA ARG A 5 -20.19 -54.35 15.94
C ARG A 5 -20.40 -52.93 16.51
N ASN A 6 -19.32 -52.36 17.05
CA ASN A 6 -19.11 -50.93 17.32
C ASN A 6 -19.02 -50.16 16.00
N GLU A 7 -19.35 -48.86 15.99
CA GLU A 7 -18.63 -47.84 15.21
C GLU A 7 -18.99 -46.39 15.62
N ASN A 8 -17.99 -45.73 16.20
CA ASN A 8 -17.69 -44.29 16.25
C ASN A 8 -18.71 -43.29 15.68
N ALA A 9 -19.34 -42.51 16.57
CA ALA A 9 -19.87 -41.19 16.25
C ALA A 9 -18.78 -40.12 16.46
N ALA A 10 -17.89 -39.98 15.48
CA ALA A 10 -17.07 -38.78 15.33
C ALA A 10 -17.96 -37.69 14.73
N GLU A 11 -18.55 -36.84 15.57
CA GLU A 11 -19.30 -35.68 15.13
C GLU A 11 -18.38 -34.71 14.38
N ARG A 12 -18.79 -34.47 13.15
CA ARG A 12 -18.02 -33.80 12.11
C ARG A 12 -17.95 -32.31 12.41
N PHE A 13 -16.72 -31.81 12.46
CA PHE A 13 -16.39 -30.40 12.29
C PHE A 13 -17.03 -29.85 11.01
N SER A 14 -18.12 -29.11 11.14
CA SER A 14 -18.55 -28.16 10.12
C SER A 14 -18.25 -26.76 10.64
N ARG A 15 -17.03 -26.31 10.35
CA ARG A 15 -16.67 -24.89 10.39
C ARG A 15 -17.43 -24.21 9.26
N ASP A 16 -18.57 -23.62 9.58
CA ASP A 16 -19.22 -22.64 8.71
C ASP A 16 -18.45 -21.32 8.83
N THR A 17 -17.25 -21.31 8.23
CA THR A 17 -16.57 -20.07 7.90
C THR A 17 -17.17 -19.64 6.57
N PRO A 18 -17.87 -18.49 6.46
CA PRO A 18 -18.23 -17.96 5.15
C PRO A 18 -16.92 -17.63 4.42
N GLN A 19 -16.52 -18.56 3.56
CA GLN A 19 -15.48 -18.40 2.57
C GLN A 19 -15.98 -17.33 1.60
N ARG A 20 -15.67 -16.06 1.89
CA ARG A 20 -15.89 -14.95 0.95
C ARG A 20 -15.20 -15.31 -0.35
N GLU A 21 -16.01 -15.64 -1.34
CA GLU A 21 -15.61 -16.02 -2.68
C GLU A 21 -14.66 -14.94 -3.23
N LYS A 22 -13.46 -15.38 -3.60
CA LYS A 22 -12.51 -14.63 -4.41
C LYS A 22 -13.15 -14.39 -5.78
N GLY A 23 -13.95 -13.33 -5.89
CA GLY A 23 -14.14 -12.66 -7.15
C GLY A 23 -12.82 -12.01 -7.52
N SER A 24 -12.05 -12.60 -8.42
CA SER A 24 -10.97 -11.90 -9.15
C SER A 24 -11.60 -10.90 -10.12
N LYS A 25 -12.26 -9.89 -9.57
CA LYS A 25 -12.49 -8.62 -10.24
C LYS A 25 -11.14 -7.93 -10.21
N ASP A 26 -10.67 -7.41 -11.33
CA ASP A 26 -9.34 -6.82 -11.50
C ASP A 26 -9.13 -5.66 -10.51
N SER A 27 -8.80 -6.00 -9.26
CA SER A 27 -8.76 -5.10 -8.12
C SER A 27 -7.42 -4.42 -8.17
N GLY A 28 -7.42 -3.09 -8.28
CA GLY A 28 -6.20 -2.33 -8.38
C GLY A 28 -5.19 -2.72 -7.31
N ARG A 29 -3.90 -2.65 -7.65
CA ARG A 29 -2.83 -3.14 -6.78
C ARG A 29 -1.63 -2.21 -6.79
N LEU A 30 -1.14 -1.89 -5.59
CA LEU A 30 0.15 -1.24 -5.38
C LEU A 30 1.28 -2.26 -5.44
N HIS A 31 2.27 -2.04 -6.31
CA HIS A 31 3.45 -2.90 -6.45
C HIS A 31 4.65 -2.32 -5.69
N GLN A 32 5.03 -1.08 -6.00
CA GLN A 32 6.22 -0.46 -5.46
C GLN A 32 6.01 1.02 -5.13
N PHE A 33 6.73 1.48 -4.11
CA PHE A 33 6.97 2.89 -3.83
C PHE A 33 8.47 3.08 -3.55
N LYS A 34 9.11 4.01 -4.26
CA LYS A 34 10.56 4.29 -4.13
C LYS A 34 10.89 5.74 -4.50
N ILE A 35 12.11 6.15 -4.18
CA ILE A 35 12.69 7.42 -4.62
C ILE A 35 13.51 7.17 -5.90
N GLU A 36 13.14 7.86 -6.99
CA GLU A 36 13.97 8.02 -8.18
C GLU A 36 14.23 9.53 -8.34
N LYS A 37 15.28 10.06 -7.70
CA LYS A 37 15.57 11.50 -7.65
C LYS A 37 15.46 12.15 -9.05
N PRO A 38 14.71 13.27 -9.20
CA PRO A 38 14.13 14.11 -8.13
C PRO A 38 12.66 13.77 -7.76
N ASN A 39 12.21 12.52 -7.98
CA ASN A 39 10.80 12.16 -7.85
C ASN A 39 10.53 11.00 -6.89
N PHE A 40 9.33 11.03 -6.31
CA PHE A 40 8.63 9.87 -5.80
C PHE A 40 8.05 9.08 -6.96
N VAL A 41 8.26 7.76 -6.95
CA VAL A 41 7.76 6.86 -7.99
C VAL A 41 6.96 5.74 -7.37
N VAL A 42 5.71 5.64 -7.78
CA VAL A 42 4.79 4.57 -7.42
C VAL A 42 4.47 3.76 -8.68
N THR A 43 4.51 2.43 -8.55
CA THR A 43 4.05 1.53 -9.62
C THR A 43 2.89 0.66 -9.15
N GLY A 44 1.94 0.44 -10.04
CA GLY A 44 0.71 -0.28 -9.72
C GLY A 44 -0.04 -0.77 -10.95
N THR A 45 -1.24 -1.29 -10.69
CA THR A 45 -2.19 -1.76 -11.70
C THR A 45 -3.56 -1.19 -11.36
N HIS A 46 -4.26 -0.67 -12.38
CA HIS A 46 -5.65 -0.19 -12.28
C HIS A 46 -5.88 0.79 -11.12
N LEU A 47 -4.97 1.76 -10.96
CA LEU A 47 -5.09 2.82 -9.97
C LEU A 47 -5.83 4.01 -10.59
N SER A 48 -6.68 4.67 -9.80
CA SER A 48 -7.34 5.91 -10.23
C SER A 48 -6.64 7.15 -9.69
N ARG A 49 -6.01 7.03 -8.52
CA ARG A 49 -5.37 8.11 -7.80
C ARG A 49 -4.27 7.56 -6.92
N VAL A 50 -3.19 8.34 -6.84
CA VAL A 50 -2.07 8.07 -5.94
C VAL A 50 -1.77 9.34 -5.16
N GLU A 51 -1.78 9.23 -3.85
CA GLU A 51 -1.47 10.32 -2.93
C GLU A 51 -0.21 9.97 -2.14
N ILE A 52 0.69 10.94 -2.02
CA ILE A 52 1.88 10.82 -1.19
C ILE A 52 1.66 11.63 0.07
N TRP A 53 1.85 10.97 1.21
CA TRP A 53 1.65 11.51 2.54
C TRP A 53 2.95 11.41 3.33
N SER A 54 3.10 12.26 4.32
CA SER A 54 4.25 12.21 5.22
C SER A 54 3.85 12.41 6.67
N TRP A 55 4.63 11.83 7.57
CA TRP A 55 4.60 12.12 9.00
C TRP A 55 5.66 13.18 9.29
N PRO A 56 5.27 14.44 9.58
CA PRO A 56 6.22 15.51 9.84
C PRO A 56 7.13 15.21 11.04
N THR A 57 8.30 15.85 11.07
CA THR A 57 9.14 15.90 12.28
C THR A 57 8.58 16.92 13.26
N GLY A 58 8.51 16.59 14.56
CA GLY A 58 8.12 17.54 15.61
C GLY A 58 7.52 16.86 16.83
N THR A 59 7.39 17.60 17.93
CA THR A 59 6.67 17.16 19.14
C THR A 59 5.17 17.36 18.97
N GLY A 60 4.36 16.38 19.34
CA GLY A 60 2.89 16.51 19.31
C GLY A 60 2.24 16.29 17.93
N ILE A 61 2.97 15.71 16.96
CA ILE A 61 2.41 15.34 15.65
C ILE A 61 1.51 14.12 15.82
N THR A 62 0.23 14.26 15.50
CA THR A 62 -0.78 13.19 15.61
C THR A 62 -1.34 12.76 14.27
N GLU A 63 -1.12 13.54 13.20
CA GLU A 63 -1.69 13.29 11.88
C GLU A 63 -0.64 13.42 10.77
N PRO A 64 -0.75 12.63 9.68
CA PRO A 64 0.09 12.78 8.51
C PRO A 64 -0.41 13.94 7.64
N THR A 65 0.51 14.58 6.92
CA THR A 65 0.21 15.68 5.99
C THR A 65 0.27 15.18 4.55
N LEU A 66 -0.68 15.60 3.71
CA LEU A 66 -0.63 15.32 2.27
C LEU A 66 0.52 16.11 1.65
N VAL A 67 1.50 15.40 1.08
CA VAL A 67 2.61 15.99 0.33
C VAL A 67 2.14 16.40 -1.06
N GLY A 68 1.32 15.56 -1.70
CA GLY A 68 0.75 15.85 -3.00
C GLY A 68 0.14 14.65 -3.69
N LYS A 69 -0.50 14.91 -4.84
CA LYS A 69 -1.08 13.88 -5.72
C LYS A 69 -0.09 13.59 -6.84
N ALA A 70 0.22 12.32 -7.05
CA ALA A 70 1.10 11.91 -8.14
C ALA A 70 0.35 11.95 -9.47
N THR A 71 1.09 12.17 -10.55
CA THR A 71 0.57 12.20 -11.92
C THR A 71 0.92 10.89 -12.62
N LEU A 72 -0.05 10.30 -13.31
CA LEU A 72 0.17 9.14 -14.17
C LEU A 72 1.04 9.53 -15.37
N THR A 73 2.14 8.82 -15.57
CA THR A 73 3.12 9.07 -16.65
C THR A 73 3.14 8.00 -17.75
N THR A 74 2.39 6.92 -17.57
CA THR A 74 2.25 5.81 -18.53
C THR A 74 0.79 5.62 -18.93
N ALA A 75 0.52 4.70 -19.85
CA ALA A 75 -0.86 4.28 -20.10
C ALA A 75 -1.49 3.68 -18.83
N PRO A 76 -2.79 3.96 -18.56
CA PRO A 76 -3.54 3.30 -17.50
C PRO A 76 -3.69 1.81 -17.81
N GLY A 77 -3.75 0.96 -16.78
CA GLY A 77 -3.84 -0.49 -16.97
C GLY A 77 -2.93 -1.28 -16.03
N LYS A 78 -2.22 -2.27 -16.60
CA LYS A 78 -1.45 -3.26 -15.82
C LYS A 78 -0.12 -2.77 -15.28
N HIS A 79 0.49 -1.76 -15.90
CA HIS A 79 1.84 -1.29 -15.57
C HIS A 79 1.87 0.24 -15.46
N GLU A 80 1.16 0.77 -14.48
CA GLU A 80 1.07 2.20 -14.26
C GLU A 80 2.29 2.72 -13.50
N LYS A 81 2.86 3.84 -13.97
CA LYS A 81 3.88 4.61 -13.26
C LYS A 81 3.33 5.99 -12.90
N TRP A 82 3.24 6.24 -11.61
CA TRP A 82 2.78 7.49 -11.02
C TRP A 82 3.96 8.24 -10.41
N VAL A 83 4.07 9.52 -10.70
CA VAL A 83 5.24 10.33 -10.36
C VAL A 83 4.81 11.61 -9.65
N LEU A 84 5.46 11.93 -8.53
CA LEU A 84 5.36 13.23 -7.86
C LEU A 84 6.78 13.78 -7.65
N ARG A 85 7.02 15.03 -8.05
CA ARG A 85 8.30 15.69 -7.77
C ARG A 85 8.47 15.85 -6.26
N ILE A 86 9.65 15.52 -5.74
CA ILE A 86 9.98 15.73 -4.32
C ILE A 86 9.98 17.24 -4.06
N PRO A 87 9.15 17.76 -3.13
CA PRO A 87 9.19 19.18 -2.76
C PRO A 87 10.56 19.58 -2.23
N PRO A 88 10.97 20.85 -2.36
CA PRO A 88 12.11 21.35 -1.59
C PRO A 88 11.79 21.25 -0.08
N ASP A 89 12.79 20.94 0.74
CA ASP A 89 12.74 21.03 2.20
C ASP A 89 11.66 20.18 2.92
N LEU A 90 11.33 19.01 2.38
CA LEU A 90 10.43 18.06 3.03
C LEU A 90 11.12 17.40 4.24
N LEU A 91 10.71 17.81 5.44
CA LEU A 91 11.13 17.22 6.70
C LEU A 91 10.06 16.25 7.21
N SER A 92 10.40 14.96 7.29
CA SER A 92 9.47 13.91 7.69
C SER A 92 10.19 12.74 8.34
N THR A 93 9.52 12.03 9.23
CA THR A 93 10.01 10.80 9.86
C THR A 93 9.64 9.56 9.05
N GLU A 94 8.55 9.64 8.28
CA GLU A 94 8.07 8.62 7.37
C GLU A 94 7.35 9.30 6.18
N ILE A 95 7.47 8.70 4.99
CA ILE A 95 6.69 9.05 3.81
C ILE A 95 6.08 7.77 3.27
N PHE A 96 4.80 7.83 2.91
CA PHE A 96 4.06 6.70 2.36
C PHE A 96 3.17 7.11 1.19
N ALA A 97 2.94 6.17 0.29
CA ALA A 97 1.98 6.30 -0.80
C ALA A 97 0.68 5.59 -0.41
N THR A 98 -0.44 6.26 -0.64
CA THR A 98 -1.80 5.69 -0.57
C THR A 98 -2.36 5.65 -1.99
N VAL A 99 -2.93 4.50 -2.38
CA VAL A 99 -3.48 4.30 -3.72
C VAL A 99 -4.97 4.00 -3.67
N PHE A 100 -5.70 4.44 -4.69
CA PHE A 100 -7.15 4.34 -4.75
C PHE A 100 -7.63 3.66 -6.03
N ASP A 101 -8.77 2.97 -5.94
CA ASP A 101 -9.47 2.42 -7.10
C ASP A 101 -10.39 3.44 -7.78
N SER A 102 -11.01 3.07 -8.90
CA SER A 102 -11.92 3.95 -9.67
C SER A 102 -13.16 4.40 -8.91
N THR A 103 -13.50 3.74 -7.80
CA THR A 103 -14.61 4.15 -6.91
C THR A 103 -14.16 5.08 -5.79
N GLY A 104 -12.86 5.37 -5.70
CA GLY A 104 -12.27 6.26 -4.70
C GLY A 104 -11.91 5.56 -3.38
N ASN A 105 -12.00 4.23 -3.32
CA ASN A 105 -11.62 3.48 -2.12
C ASN A 105 -10.11 3.31 -2.03
N GLU A 106 -9.56 3.42 -0.83
CA GLU A 106 -8.17 3.04 -0.57
C GLU A 106 -8.01 1.53 -0.76
N ILE A 107 -7.09 1.15 -1.64
CA ILE A 107 -6.81 -0.26 -1.98
C ILE A 107 -5.38 -0.67 -1.59
N GLY A 108 -4.57 0.27 -1.09
CA GLY A 108 -3.24 -0.05 -0.59
C GLY A 108 -2.47 1.15 -0.09
N LYS A 109 -1.55 0.86 0.82
CA LYS A 109 -0.58 1.80 1.38
C LYS A 109 0.81 1.16 1.41
N LYS A 110 1.85 1.93 1.11
CA LYS A 110 3.26 1.48 1.23
C LYS A 110 4.16 2.62 1.64
N SER A 111 4.98 2.39 2.66
CA SER A 111 5.95 3.36 3.16
C SER A 111 7.31 3.19 2.49
N LEU A 112 8.09 4.27 2.43
CA LEU A 112 9.49 4.16 2.03
C LEU A 112 10.29 3.38 3.10
N PRO A 113 11.29 2.59 2.69
CA PRO A 113 12.06 1.75 3.60
C PRO A 113 13.19 2.53 4.30
N TYR A 114 12.92 3.73 4.82
CA TYR A 114 13.89 4.54 5.57
C TYR A 114 13.43 4.71 7.00
N GLN A 115 14.33 4.51 7.96
CA GLN A 115 14.03 4.63 9.38
C GLN A 115 14.53 5.96 9.92
N GLY A 116 13.59 6.83 10.31
CA GLY A 116 13.87 8.12 10.92
C GLY A 116 14.17 9.24 9.93
N ALA A 117 14.13 10.46 10.44
CA ALA A 117 14.21 11.67 9.62
C ALA A 117 15.54 11.83 8.90
N THR A 118 16.66 11.46 9.53
CA THR A 118 18.00 11.59 8.92
C THR A 118 18.15 10.69 7.70
N ALA A 119 17.83 9.40 7.82
CA ALA A 119 17.94 8.46 6.71
C ALA A 119 17.02 8.85 5.54
N LEU A 120 15.82 9.34 5.86
CA LEU A 120 14.89 9.83 4.86
C LEU A 120 15.39 11.10 4.18
N TYR A 121 15.92 12.06 4.93
CA TYR A 121 16.47 13.31 4.39
C TYR A 121 17.63 13.05 3.42
N GLU A 122 18.56 12.17 3.78
CA GLU A 122 19.65 11.74 2.88
C GLU A 122 19.12 11.05 1.61
N ALA A 123 18.09 10.21 1.76
CA ALA A 123 17.46 9.56 0.63
C ALA A 123 16.75 10.56 -0.32
N LEU A 124 16.23 11.68 0.19
CA LEU A 124 15.59 12.73 -0.61
C LEU A 124 16.61 13.70 -1.24
N TYR A 125 17.59 14.18 -0.46
CA TYR A 125 18.45 15.32 -0.82
C TYR A 125 19.95 15.03 -0.81
N GLY A 126 20.37 13.92 -0.22
CA GLY A 126 21.79 13.52 -0.16
C GLY A 126 22.43 13.42 -1.54
N LYS A 127 23.73 13.67 -1.64
CA LYS A 127 24.47 13.45 -2.90
C LYS A 127 24.58 11.96 -3.16
N LYS A 128 24.39 11.55 -4.42
CA LYS A 128 24.63 10.17 -4.86
C LYS A 128 26.12 9.91 -4.98
#